data_AF-F0F059-F1
#
_entry.id   AF-F0F059-F1
#
_cell.length_a   1.000
_cell.length_b   1.000
_cell.length_c   1.000
_cell.angle_alpha   90.00
_cell.angle_beta   90.00
_cell.angle_gamma   90.00
#
_symmetry.space_group_name_H-M   'P 1'
#
loop_
_entity.id
_entity.type
_entity.pdbx_description
1 polymer ?
#
loop_
_entity_poly.entity_id
_entity_poly.type
_entity_poly.pdbx_seq_one_letter_code
_entity_poly.pdbx_strand_id
1 'polypeptide(L)'
;MCRLLFSAAASMKNIGKWRIIAAVFSKTKGLKMSTVQYRRVLLKLSGESLMGKDPFGINRDTIMQTARQIKEISDLGVEIAIVVGGGNIFRGVSAQAGSMDRATADYMGMLATVMNALALKDALESIGAKARVQSALAMQQIAETYTRPKAIQYLEEGKIVIFAAGTGNPFFTTDTAAALRGAEMGCNVMLKATNVDGIYTADPRTNPNATRYKSVTFAEAIDKKLKVMDATAFTLCQEQNLNIVVFDIHKENALRDVVQGKDEGTLVHN
;
A
#
# COMPACT_ATOMS: atom_id res chain seq x y z
N MET A 1 -8.04 -29.78 17.07
CA MET A 1 -8.86 -30.93 16.64
C MET A 1 -8.03 -31.88 15.76
N CYS A 2 -6.87 -32.34 16.25
CA CYS A 2 -5.84 -33.03 15.45
C CYS A 2 -5.55 -34.46 15.96
N ARG A 3 -6.53 -35.11 16.61
CA ARG A 3 -6.36 -36.44 17.23
C ARG A 3 -7.43 -37.46 16.86
N LEU A 4 -8.28 -37.18 15.86
CA LEU A 4 -9.45 -38.00 15.51
C LEU A 4 -9.39 -38.66 14.11
N LEU A 5 -8.25 -38.60 13.41
CA LEU A 5 -8.10 -39.21 12.07
C LEU A 5 -7.16 -40.43 12.03
N PHE A 6 -6.77 -40.99 13.19
CA PHE A 6 -5.81 -42.10 13.24
C PHE A 6 -6.42 -43.50 13.40
N SER A 7 -7.76 -43.66 13.35
CA SER A 7 -8.40 -44.96 13.64
C SER A 7 -9.28 -45.55 12.53
N ALA A 8 -8.99 -45.27 11.25
CA ALA A 8 -9.72 -45.90 10.15
C ALA A 8 -8.83 -46.13 8.92
N ALA A 9 -7.87 -47.04 9.01
CA ALA A 9 -7.16 -47.57 7.83
C ALA A 9 -6.45 -48.90 8.10
N ALA A 10 -7.15 -49.89 8.66
CA ALA A 10 -6.68 -51.26 8.74
C ALA A 10 -7.51 -52.15 7.80
N SER A 11 -7.47 -51.88 6.50
CA SER A 11 -7.74 -52.85 5.42
C SER A 11 -7.76 -52.12 4.08
N MET A 12 -6.67 -52.21 3.32
CA MET A 12 -6.68 -52.43 1.88
C MET A 12 -5.26 -52.35 1.31
N LYS A 13 -4.86 -53.45 0.66
CA LYS A 13 -3.63 -53.61 -0.12
C LYS A 13 -3.56 -52.53 -1.21
N ASN A 14 -2.69 -51.52 -1.06
CA ASN A 14 -2.31 -50.68 -2.21
C ASN A 14 -0.94 -50.01 -2.02
N ILE A 15 0.11 -50.82 -1.93
CA ILE A 15 1.52 -50.39 -1.73
C ILE A 15 2.02 -49.45 -2.86
N GLY A 16 1.40 -49.46 -4.05
CA GLY A 16 1.75 -48.57 -5.16
C GLY A 16 1.27 -47.12 -5.01
N LYS A 17 0.12 -46.89 -4.38
CA LYS A 17 -0.45 -45.52 -4.22
C LYS A 17 0.30 -44.70 -3.16
N TRP A 18 0.85 -45.36 -2.14
CA TRP A 18 1.61 -44.70 -1.07
C TRP A 18 2.98 -44.19 -1.53
N ARG A 19 3.63 -44.82 -2.52
CA ARG A 19 4.89 -44.31 -3.11
C ARG A 19 4.67 -43.02 -3.91
N ILE A 20 3.53 -42.87 -4.58
CA ILE A 20 3.19 -41.66 -5.34
C ILE A 20 2.82 -40.53 -4.37
N ILE A 21 2.02 -40.80 -3.33
CA ILE A 21 1.67 -39.80 -2.31
C ILE A 21 2.93 -39.38 -1.51
N ALA A 22 3.79 -40.32 -1.12
CA ALA A 22 5.05 -40.01 -0.46
C ALA A 22 6.03 -39.24 -1.37
N ALA A 23 6.05 -39.51 -2.69
CA ALA A 23 6.87 -38.75 -3.64
C ALA A 23 6.34 -37.32 -3.89
N VAL A 24 5.01 -37.13 -3.85
CA VAL A 24 4.38 -35.79 -3.91
C VAL A 24 4.64 -35.00 -2.63
N PHE A 25 4.56 -35.64 -1.45
CA PHE A 25 4.91 -35.02 -0.16
C PHE A 25 6.42 -34.83 0.04
N SER A 26 7.26 -35.61 -0.64
CA SER A 26 8.72 -35.46 -0.61
C SER A 26 9.21 -34.32 -1.51
N LYS A 27 8.43 -33.90 -2.53
CA LYS A 27 8.79 -32.81 -3.44
C LYS A 27 8.47 -31.41 -2.92
N THR A 28 7.79 -31.28 -1.79
CA THR A 28 7.47 -29.98 -1.16
C THR A 28 8.38 -29.61 0.01
N LYS A 29 9.37 -30.44 0.37
CA LYS A 29 10.33 -30.19 1.46
C LYS A 29 11.39 -29.11 1.18
N GLY A 30 11.14 -28.19 0.23
CA GLY A 30 12.13 -27.20 -0.19
C GLY A 30 11.61 -25.88 -0.73
N LEU A 31 10.29 -25.60 -0.72
CA LEU A 31 9.85 -24.22 -0.93
C LEU A 31 10.11 -23.46 0.38
N LYS A 32 11.13 -22.59 0.39
CA LYS A 32 11.20 -21.50 1.36
C LYS A 32 9.88 -20.74 1.26
N MET A 33 8.96 -20.96 2.20
CA MET A 33 7.85 -20.05 2.43
C MET A 33 8.50 -18.70 2.73
N SER A 34 8.45 -17.77 1.79
CA SER A 34 8.86 -16.39 2.03
C SER A 34 8.05 -15.89 3.22
N THR A 35 8.71 -15.58 4.32
CA THR A 35 8.06 -15.11 5.54
C THR A 35 7.55 -13.69 5.29
N VAL A 36 6.23 -13.57 5.15
CA VAL A 36 5.55 -12.28 5.08
C VAL A 36 5.27 -11.83 6.52
N GLN A 37 5.69 -10.61 6.87
CA GLN A 37 5.46 -10.04 8.21
C GLN A 37 4.04 -9.48 8.34
N TYR A 38 3.50 -8.90 7.27
CA TYR A 38 2.20 -8.24 7.27
C TYR A 38 1.22 -8.94 6.32
N ARG A 39 0.11 -9.45 6.86
CA ARG A 39 -0.93 -10.11 6.07
C ARG A 39 -1.68 -9.11 5.18
N ARG A 40 -2.05 -7.96 5.76
CA ARG A 40 -2.82 -6.90 5.08
C ARG A 40 -2.11 -5.57 5.24
N VAL A 41 -1.85 -4.88 4.14
CA VAL A 41 -1.12 -3.60 4.13
C VAL A 41 -1.94 -2.53 3.44
N LEU A 42 -1.77 -1.28 3.86
CA LEU A 42 -2.19 -0.13 3.07
C LEU A 42 -0.96 0.56 2.49
N LEU A 43 -0.81 0.51 1.17
CA LEU A 43 0.24 1.22 0.43
C LEU A 43 -0.26 2.61 0.05
N LYS A 44 0.33 3.64 0.66
CA LYS A 44 0.10 5.03 0.27
C LYS A 44 1.16 5.45 -0.75
N LEU A 45 0.72 5.68 -1.98
CA LEU A 45 1.54 6.25 -3.05
C LEU A 45 1.32 7.76 -3.12
N SER A 46 2.40 8.52 -3.31
CA SER A 46 2.31 9.92 -3.72
C SER A 46 1.87 9.99 -5.19
N GLY A 47 1.25 11.09 -5.62
CA GLY A 47 0.96 11.25 -7.05
C GLY A 47 2.26 11.46 -7.83
N GLU A 48 3.17 12.25 -7.23
CA GLU A 48 4.49 12.58 -7.75
C GLU A 48 5.38 11.35 -7.97
N SER A 49 5.19 10.27 -7.19
CA SER A 49 5.92 9.02 -7.43
C SER A 49 5.55 8.35 -8.75
N LEU A 50 4.48 8.77 -9.45
CA LEU A 50 4.10 8.27 -10.77
C LEU A 50 4.64 9.10 -11.94
N MET A 51 5.31 10.21 -11.67
CA MET A 51 5.82 11.12 -12.72
C MET A 51 7.14 10.65 -13.33
N GLY A 52 7.90 9.80 -12.65
CA GLY A 52 9.24 9.44 -13.07
C GLY A 52 10.12 10.68 -13.25
N LYS A 53 10.68 10.86 -14.45
CA LYS A 53 11.47 12.04 -14.83
C LYS A 53 10.64 13.15 -15.48
N ASP A 54 9.34 12.91 -15.71
CA ASP A 54 8.48 13.86 -16.42
C ASP A 54 8.07 15.01 -15.49
N PRO A 55 7.89 16.24 -16.03
CA PRO A 55 7.49 17.38 -15.23
C PRO A 55 6.03 17.34 -14.78
N PHE A 56 5.21 16.46 -15.38
CA PHE A 56 3.78 16.36 -15.14
C PHE A 56 3.21 15.03 -15.63
N GLY A 57 2.09 14.59 -15.05
CA GLY A 57 1.29 13.48 -15.57
C GLY A 57 1.69 12.10 -15.02
N ILE A 58 1.54 11.06 -15.84
CA ILE A 58 1.77 9.66 -15.45
C ILE A 58 2.78 9.06 -16.41
N ASN A 59 3.97 8.73 -15.90
CA ASN A 59 5.02 8.11 -16.68
C ASN A 59 4.79 6.59 -16.78
N ARG A 60 4.78 6.08 -18.01
CA ARG A 60 4.47 4.66 -18.29
C ARG A 60 5.46 3.70 -17.63
N ASP A 61 6.75 3.97 -17.70
CA ASP A 61 7.76 3.06 -17.14
C ASP A 61 7.68 3.03 -15.61
N THR A 62 7.44 4.19 -15.00
CA THR A 62 7.34 4.35 -13.54
C THR A 62 6.10 3.65 -12.98
N ILE A 63 4.94 3.82 -13.61
CA ILE A 63 3.71 3.14 -13.16
C ILE A 63 3.81 1.62 -13.36
N MET A 64 4.46 1.16 -14.45
CA MET A 64 4.69 -0.27 -14.68
C MET A 64 5.68 -0.86 -13.69
N GLN A 65 6.74 -0.14 -13.32
CA GLN A 65 7.66 -0.57 -12.25
C GLN A 65 6.93 -0.68 -10.92
N THR A 66 6.11 0.31 -10.57
CA THR A 66 5.29 0.29 -9.35
C THR A 66 4.32 -0.90 -9.36
N ALA A 67 3.61 -1.11 -10.48
CA ALA A 67 2.68 -2.24 -10.65
C ALA A 67 3.37 -3.60 -10.48
N ARG A 68 4.59 -3.78 -11.01
CA ARG A 68 5.38 -5.01 -10.83
C ARG A 68 5.75 -5.26 -9.37
N GLN A 69 6.19 -4.23 -8.64
CA GLN A 69 6.49 -4.35 -7.20
C GLN A 69 5.23 -4.72 -6.40
N ILE A 70 4.09 -4.11 -6.70
CA ILE A 70 2.80 -4.43 -6.07
C ILE A 70 2.37 -5.86 -6.41
N LYS A 71 2.51 -6.29 -7.67
CA LYS A 71 2.19 -7.65 -8.08
C LYS A 71 3.07 -8.66 -7.36
N GLU A 72 4.36 -8.39 -7.21
CA GLU A 72 5.29 -9.28 -6.52
C GLU A 72 4.82 -9.54 -5.08
N ILE A 73 4.46 -8.51 -4.31
CA ILE A 73 3.94 -8.71 -2.95
C ILE A 73 2.55 -9.35 -2.93
N SER A 74 1.71 -9.08 -3.93
CA SER A 74 0.40 -9.73 -4.07
C SER A 74 0.54 -11.23 -4.30
N ASP A 75 1.54 -11.65 -5.09
CA ASP A 75 1.84 -13.06 -5.37
C ASP A 75 2.36 -13.81 -4.12
N LEU A 76 2.83 -13.08 -3.10
CA LEU A 76 3.16 -13.64 -1.77
C LEU A 76 1.93 -13.87 -0.89
N GLY A 77 0.72 -13.55 -1.36
CA GLY A 77 -0.53 -13.69 -0.62
C GLY A 77 -0.85 -12.52 0.32
N VAL A 78 -0.19 -11.37 0.14
CA VAL A 78 -0.48 -10.16 0.90
C VAL A 78 -1.77 -9.51 0.36
N GLU A 79 -2.66 -9.12 1.27
CA GLU A 79 -3.87 -8.37 0.94
C GLU A 79 -3.53 -6.88 0.86
N ILE A 80 -3.73 -6.25 -0.31
CA ILE A 80 -3.18 -4.91 -0.60
C ILE A 80 -4.30 -3.91 -0.84
N ALA A 81 -4.40 -2.95 0.09
CA ALA A 81 -5.11 -1.70 -0.10
C ALA A 81 -4.14 -0.62 -0.62
N ILE A 82 -4.59 0.23 -1.53
CA ILE A 82 -3.78 1.33 -2.08
C ILE A 82 -4.54 2.64 -1.95
N VAL A 83 -3.85 3.70 -1.52
CA VAL A 83 -4.30 5.09 -1.68
C VAL A 83 -3.26 5.82 -2.51
N VAL A 84 -3.69 6.49 -3.59
CA VAL A 84 -2.79 7.22 -4.49
C VAL A 84 -3.06 8.72 -4.45
N GLY A 85 -2.01 9.52 -4.31
CA GLY A 85 -2.05 10.98 -4.37
C GLY A 85 -2.35 11.50 -5.77
N GLY A 86 -2.75 12.77 -5.90
CA GLY A 86 -3.09 13.42 -7.18
C GLY A 86 -2.11 14.53 -7.60
N GLY A 87 -1.02 14.71 -6.86
CA GLY A 87 -0.13 15.88 -7.00
C GLY A 87 0.54 16.01 -8.37
N ASN A 88 0.77 14.90 -9.06
CA ASN A 88 1.32 14.86 -10.43
C ASN A 88 0.41 15.45 -11.51
N ILE A 89 -0.90 15.51 -11.27
CA ILE A 89 -1.89 16.10 -12.18
C ILE A 89 -2.41 17.43 -11.61
N PHE A 90 -2.66 17.48 -10.30
CA PHE A 90 -3.26 18.67 -9.72
C PHE A 90 -2.27 19.82 -9.53
N ARG A 91 -0.99 19.56 -9.19
CA ARG A 91 -0.03 20.66 -8.96
C ARG A 91 0.21 21.49 -10.22
N GLY A 92 0.28 20.84 -11.39
CA GLY A 92 0.41 21.53 -12.68
C GLY A 92 -0.77 22.46 -12.98
N VAL A 93 -1.98 22.08 -12.54
CA VAL A 93 -3.18 22.90 -12.67
C VAL A 93 -3.23 24.00 -11.60
N SER A 94 -2.81 23.72 -10.36
CA SER A 94 -2.81 24.69 -9.25
C SER A 94 -1.89 25.89 -9.50
N ALA A 95 -0.75 25.69 -10.17
CA ALA A 95 0.16 26.76 -10.55
C ALA A 95 -0.47 27.77 -11.54
N GLN A 96 -1.52 27.35 -12.25
CA GLN A 96 -2.28 28.17 -13.19
C GLN A 96 -3.65 28.61 -12.64
N ALA A 97 -4.06 28.09 -11.47
CA ALA A 97 -5.41 28.23 -10.93
C ALA A 97 -5.65 29.50 -10.07
N GLY A 98 -4.66 30.38 -9.91
CA GLY A 98 -4.84 31.69 -9.27
C GLY A 98 -5.47 31.64 -7.87
N SER A 99 -6.52 32.45 -7.66
CA SER A 99 -7.27 32.62 -6.40
C SER A 99 -8.44 31.64 -6.21
N MET A 100 -8.29 30.40 -6.67
CA MET A 100 -9.34 29.39 -6.58
C MET A 100 -9.74 29.12 -5.12
N ASP A 101 -11.05 28.94 -4.89
CA ASP A 101 -11.54 28.51 -3.58
C ASP A 101 -10.92 27.16 -3.18
N ARG A 102 -10.56 27.04 -1.91
CA ARG A 102 -9.83 25.87 -1.41
C ARG A 102 -10.63 24.58 -1.59
N ALA A 103 -11.95 24.61 -1.42
CA ALA A 103 -12.76 23.41 -1.57
C ALA A 103 -12.81 22.95 -3.03
N THR A 104 -12.94 23.89 -3.98
CA THR A 104 -12.86 23.58 -5.41
C THR A 104 -11.52 22.96 -5.80
N ALA A 105 -10.42 23.53 -5.30
CA ALA A 105 -9.07 23.00 -5.49
C ALA A 105 -8.95 21.55 -4.98
N ASP A 106 -9.47 21.26 -3.79
CA ASP A 106 -9.42 19.92 -3.22
C ASP A 106 -10.27 18.92 -4.02
N TYR A 107 -11.43 19.32 -4.58
CA TYR A 107 -12.20 18.48 -5.52
C TYR A 107 -11.44 18.14 -6.79
N MET A 108 -10.74 19.11 -7.38
CA MET A 108 -9.87 18.86 -8.53
C MET A 108 -8.72 17.91 -8.17
N GLY A 109 -8.14 18.06 -6.98
CA GLY A 109 -7.18 17.12 -6.42
C GLY A 109 -7.74 15.70 -6.28
N MET A 110 -8.98 15.57 -5.80
CA MET A 110 -9.67 14.29 -5.70
C MET A 110 -9.88 13.65 -7.08
N LEU A 111 -10.28 14.41 -8.10
CA LEU A 111 -10.41 13.90 -9.46
C LEU A 111 -9.06 13.43 -10.02
N ALA A 112 -7.96 14.15 -9.74
CA ALA A 112 -6.62 13.70 -10.10
C ALA A 112 -6.25 12.34 -9.46
N THR A 113 -6.65 12.08 -8.20
CA THR A 113 -6.45 10.74 -7.61
C THR A 113 -7.24 9.64 -8.32
N VAL A 114 -8.44 9.96 -8.83
CA VAL A 114 -9.24 9.01 -9.62
C VAL A 114 -8.53 8.67 -10.93
N MET A 115 -7.99 9.67 -11.63
CA MET A 115 -7.20 9.44 -12.85
C MET A 115 -6.00 8.51 -12.59
N ASN A 116 -5.25 8.76 -11.52
CA ASN A 116 -4.12 7.90 -11.14
C ASN A 116 -4.56 6.49 -10.74
N ALA A 117 -5.68 6.34 -10.03
CA ALA A 117 -6.20 5.04 -9.63
C ALA A 117 -6.61 4.19 -10.85
N LEU A 118 -7.22 4.80 -11.86
CA LEU A 118 -7.58 4.14 -13.12
C LEU A 118 -6.32 3.70 -13.89
N ALA A 119 -5.33 4.58 -14.01
CA ALA A 119 -4.06 4.24 -14.66
C ALA A 119 -3.32 3.11 -13.94
N LEU A 120 -3.31 3.13 -12.60
CA LEU A 120 -2.67 2.07 -11.81
C LEU A 120 -3.41 0.74 -11.91
N LYS A 121 -4.75 0.78 -11.94
CA LYS A 121 -5.59 -0.39 -12.19
C LYS A 121 -5.23 -1.03 -13.54
N ASP A 122 -5.18 -0.23 -14.60
CA ASP A 122 -4.82 -0.71 -15.95
C ASP A 122 -3.42 -1.32 -15.98
N ALA A 123 -2.43 -0.64 -15.38
CA ALA A 123 -1.07 -1.15 -15.28
C ALA A 123 -1.00 -2.51 -14.55
N LEU A 124 -1.72 -2.66 -13.44
CA LEU A 124 -1.81 -3.91 -12.68
C LEU A 124 -2.50 -5.03 -13.48
N GLU A 125 -3.62 -4.71 -14.15
CA GLU A 125 -4.38 -5.68 -14.95
C GLU A 125 -3.57 -6.13 -16.18
N SER A 126 -2.77 -5.24 -16.79
CA SER A 126 -1.91 -5.55 -17.93
C SER A 126 -0.83 -6.60 -17.61
N ILE A 127 -0.46 -6.77 -16.34
CA ILE A 127 0.50 -7.77 -15.86
C ILE A 127 -0.19 -8.93 -15.11
N GLY A 128 -1.51 -9.06 -15.24
CA GLY A 128 -2.29 -10.18 -14.73
C GLY A 128 -2.70 -10.08 -13.25
N ALA A 129 -2.46 -8.95 -12.58
CA ALA A 129 -2.98 -8.71 -11.24
C ALA A 129 -4.45 -8.27 -11.30
N LYS A 130 -5.27 -8.74 -10.35
CA LYS A 130 -6.69 -8.35 -10.28
C LYS A 130 -6.84 -7.11 -9.41
N ALA A 131 -7.24 -5.99 -10.00
CA ALA A 131 -7.40 -4.73 -9.29
C ALA A 131 -8.84 -4.20 -9.35
N ARG A 132 -9.28 -3.48 -8.31
CA ARG A 132 -10.57 -2.79 -8.25
C ARG A 132 -10.38 -1.37 -7.74
N VAL A 133 -11.02 -0.41 -8.39
CA VAL A 133 -11.01 0.99 -7.96
C VAL A 133 -12.32 1.28 -7.24
N GLN A 134 -12.21 1.86 -6.04
CA GLN A 134 -13.34 2.40 -5.30
C GLN A 134 -13.12 3.87 -5.00
N SER A 135 -14.09 4.71 -5.36
CA SER A 135 -14.03 6.16 -5.18
C SER A 135 -14.85 6.60 -3.96
N ALA A 136 -14.32 7.53 -3.16
CA ALA A 136 -15.08 8.20 -2.11
C ALA A 136 -16.19 9.10 -2.67
N LEU A 137 -16.03 9.60 -3.91
CA LEU A 137 -17.06 10.34 -4.64
C LEU A 137 -17.82 9.38 -5.58
N ALA A 138 -19.15 9.49 -5.64
CA ALA A 138 -19.95 8.66 -6.52
C ALA A 138 -19.71 9.02 -7.99
N MET A 139 -19.28 8.05 -8.80
CA MET A 139 -18.97 8.23 -10.22
C MET A 139 -19.46 7.03 -11.05
N GLN A 140 -20.79 6.95 -11.28
CA GLN A 140 -21.49 5.74 -11.76
C GLN A 140 -20.87 5.03 -12.97
N GLN A 141 -20.26 5.75 -13.91
CA GLN A 141 -19.68 5.18 -15.14
C GLN A 141 -18.17 4.90 -15.05
N ILE A 142 -17.49 5.41 -14.02
CA ILE A 142 -16.02 5.48 -13.97
C ILE A 142 -15.45 4.54 -12.91
N ALA A 143 -15.99 4.59 -11.69
CA ALA A 143 -15.49 3.81 -10.57
C ALA A 143 -16.62 3.42 -9.63
N GLU A 144 -16.47 2.26 -8.99
CA GLU A 144 -17.41 1.84 -7.96
C GLU A 144 -17.36 2.82 -6.78
N THR A 145 -18.51 3.18 -6.20
CA THR A 145 -18.53 3.94 -4.96
C THR A 145 -17.97 3.09 -3.82
N TYR A 146 -17.15 3.69 -2.96
CA TYR A 146 -16.58 3.03 -1.80
C TYR A 146 -17.69 2.47 -0.89
N THR A 147 -17.56 1.18 -0.60
CA THR A 147 -18.37 0.49 0.42
C THR A 147 -17.46 -0.47 1.17
N ARG A 148 -17.38 -0.28 2.50
CA ARG A 148 -16.48 -1.07 3.35
C ARG A 148 -16.63 -2.59 3.19
N PRO A 149 -17.84 -3.18 3.20
CA PRO A 149 -17.99 -4.63 3.08
C PRO A 149 -17.43 -5.17 1.77
N LYS A 150 -17.64 -4.46 0.66
CA LYS A 150 -17.18 -4.87 -0.66
C LYS A 150 -15.66 -4.75 -0.80
N ALA A 151 -15.06 -3.71 -0.22
CA ALA A 151 -13.61 -3.56 -0.17
C ALA A 151 -12.95 -4.74 0.56
N ILE A 152 -13.48 -5.11 1.72
CA ILE A 152 -12.99 -6.25 2.52
C ILE A 152 -13.14 -7.55 1.72
N GLN A 153 -14.29 -7.79 1.11
CA GLN A 153 -14.51 -8.95 0.26
C GLN A 153 -13.46 -9.03 -0.87
N TYR A 154 -13.20 -7.92 -1.57
CA TYR A 154 -12.19 -7.90 -2.63
C TYR A 154 -10.79 -8.23 -2.12
N LEU A 155 -10.39 -7.69 -0.96
CA LEU A 155 -9.10 -8.02 -0.33
C LEU A 155 -9.00 -9.51 0.01
N GLU A 156 -10.05 -10.09 0.60
CA GLU A 156 -10.12 -11.51 0.96
C GLU A 156 -10.11 -12.45 -0.26
N GLU A 157 -10.63 -11.99 -1.41
CA GLU A 157 -10.55 -12.67 -2.69
C GLU A 157 -9.17 -12.53 -3.38
N GLY A 158 -8.21 -11.86 -2.74
CA GLY A 158 -6.87 -11.62 -3.28
C GLY A 158 -6.82 -10.57 -4.38
N LYS A 159 -7.82 -9.68 -4.46
CA LYS A 159 -7.79 -8.52 -5.36
C LYS A 159 -7.12 -7.34 -4.68
N ILE A 160 -6.39 -6.57 -5.45
CA ILE A 160 -5.83 -5.28 -5.03
C ILE A 160 -6.95 -4.24 -5.05
N VAL A 161 -7.15 -3.52 -3.95
CA VAL A 161 -8.18 -2.48 -3.85
C VAL A 161 -7.52 -1.10 -3.85
N ILE A 162 -7.85 -0.27 -4.84
CA ILE A 162 -7.33 1.09 -4.98
C ILE A 162 -8.43 2.07 -4.58
N PHE A 163 -8.20 2.81 -3.51
CA PHE A 163 -9.07 3.86 -3.03
C PHE A 163 -8.72 5.20 -3.68
N ALA A 164 -9.72 5.81 -4.30
CA ALA A 164 -9.62 7.09 -4.99
C ALA A 164 -10.52 8.14 -4.35
N ALA A 165 -10.32 9.39 -4.76
CA ALA A 165 -10.99 10.58 -4.25
C ALA A 165 -10.77 10.84 -2.74
N GLY A 166 -9.66 10.35 -2.18
CA GLY A 166 -9.28 10.61 -0.79
C GLY A 166 -10.36 10.22 0.22
N THR A 167 -10.71 11.16 1.10
CA THR A 167 -11.83 11.01 2.06
C THR A 167 -13.18 11.38 1.47
N GLY A 168 -13.23 11.92 0.25
CA GLY A 168 -14.40 12.54 -0.35
C GLY A 168 -14.71 13.95 0.16
N ASN A 169 -13.89 14.48 1.08
CA ASN A 169 -14.11 15.77 1.73
C ASN A 169 -12.93 16.72 1.47
N PRO A 170 -13.18 18.00 1.18
CA PRO A 170 -12.15 19.03 1.18
C PRO A 170 -11.41 19.14 2.52
N PHE A 171 -10.27 19.84 2.51
CA PHE A 171 -9.38 20.10 3.65
C PHE A 171 -8.60 18.89 4.21
N PHE A 172 -8.81 17.70 3.67
CA PHE A 172 -8.08 16.49 4.05
C PHE A 172 -7.01 16.12 3.03
N THR A 173 -5.91 15.56 3.52
CA THR A 173 -4.83 15.08 2.66
C THR A 173 -5.07 13.62 2.24
N THR A 174 -4.28 13.14 1.28
CA THR A 174 -4.26 11.71 0.95
C THR A 174 -3.57 10.84 2.00
N ASP A 175 -2.75 11.43 2.88
CA ASP A 175 -2.24 10.71 4.05
C ASP A 175 -3.38 10.47 5.05
N THR A 176 -4.29 11.44 5.24
CA THR A 176 -5.47 11.22 6.10
C THR A 176 -6.39 10.15 5.54
N ALA A 177 -6.61 10.13 4.22
CA ALA A 177 -7.38 9.08 3.56
C ALA A 177 -6.73 7.70 3.72
N ALA A 178 -5.39 7.63 3.65
CA ALA A 178 -4.62 6.41 3.86
C ALA A 178 -4.75 5.88 5.29
N ALA A 179 -4.63 6.75 6.30
CA ALA A 179 -4.85 6.39 7.69
C ALA A 179 -6.27 5.87 7.92
N LEU A 180 -7.28 6.58 7.40
CA LEU A 180 -8.70 6.19 7.50
C LEU A 180 -8.97 4.82 6.86
N ARG A 181 -8.58 4.63 5.60
CA ARG A 181 -8.81 3.36 4.88
C ARG A 181 -8.00 2.23 5.50
N GLY A 182 -6.79 2.50 6.01
CA GLY A 182 -5.95 1.50 6.66
C GLY A 182 -6.60 0.96 7.92
N ALA A 183 -7.15 1.84 8.75
CA ALA A 183 -7.91 1.47 9.94
C ALA A 183 -9.21 0.72 9.57
N GLU A 184 -10.00 1.24 8.63
CA GLU A 184 -11.26 0.61 8.21
C GLU A 184 -11.06 -0.80 7.64
N MET A 185 -9.98 -1.00 6.87
CA MET A 185 -9.62 -2.29 6.30
C MET A 185 -8.89 -3.20 7.29
N GLY A 186 -8.56 -2.74 8.51
CA GLY A 186 -7.81 -3.55 9.47
C GLY A 186 -6.41 -3.94 8.96
N CYS A 187 -5.73 -3.01 8.28
CA CYS A 187 -4.36 -3.21 7.83
C CYS A 187 -3.41 -3.34 9.03
N ASN A 188 -2.42 -4.22 8.93
CA ASN A 188 -1.39 -4.38 9.96
C ASN A 188 -0.41 -3.20 9.99
N VAL A 189 -0.23 -2.54 8.83
CA VAL A 189 0.71 -1.43 8.66
C VAL A 189 0.28 -0.56 7.48
N MET A 190 0.53 0.75 7.59
CA MET A 190 0.50 1.69 6.48
C MET A 190 1.90 1.91 5.92
N LEU A 191 2.11 1.52 4.67
CA LEU A 191 3.36 1.69 3.94
C LEU A 191 3.31 3.03 3.19
N LYS A 192 4.01 4.05 3.68
CA LYS A 192 4.09 5.37 3.05
C LYS A 192 5.29 5.43 2.10
N ALA A 193 5.00 5.26 0.82
CA ALA A 193 5.99 5.40 -0.25
C ALA A 193 6.36 6.87 -0.44
N THR A 194 7.65 7.16 -0.38
CA THR A 194 8.21 8.51 -0.58
C THR A 194 9.41 8.47 -1.52
N ASN A 195 10.06 9.63 -1.74
CA ASN A 195 11.31 9.75 -2.51
C ASN A 195 12.56 9.74 -1.61
N VAL A 196 12.39 9.44 -0.31
CA VAL A 196 13.49 9.26 0.65
C VAL A 196 13.30 7.91 1.34
N ASP A 197 14.39 7.30 1.77
CA ASP A 197 14.42 5.93 2.29
C ASP A 197 14.07 5.83 3.80
N GLY A 198 13.45 6.86 4.37
CA GLY A 198 13.02 6.87 5.77
C GLY A 198 12.80 8.26 6.36
N ILE A 199 12.69 8.30 7.69
CA ILE A 199 12.61 9.52 8.50
C ILE A 199 14.01 9.84 9.00
N TYR A 200 14.39 11.12 8.94
CA TYR A 200 15.71 11.60 9.30
C TYR A 200 15.67 12.64 10.42
N THR A 201 16.80 12.84 11.09
CA THR A 201 16.99 13.93 12.08
C THR A 201 16.89 15.34 11.46
N ALA A 202 17.22 15.47 10.17
CA ALA A 202 17.10 16.70 9.37
C ALA A 202 16.87 16.32 7.89
N ASP A 203 16.58 17.27 7.00
CA ASP A 203 16.46 16.96 5.56
C ASP A 203 17.83 16.48 5.02
N PRO A 204 17.96 15.23 4.57
CA PRO A 204 19.24 14.67 4.13
C PRO A 204 19.77 15.34 2.85
N ARG A 205 18.94 16.08 2.12
CA ARG A 205 19.35 16.82 0.91
C ARG A 205 20.07 18.12 1.23
N THR A 206 19.84 18.68 2.42
CA THR A 206 20.40 19.97 2.82
C THR A 206 21.35 19.86 4.01
N ASN A 207 21.25 18.78 4.80
CA ASN A 207 22.12 18.51 5.93
C ASN A 207 22.85 17.16 5.75
N PRO A 208 24.17 17.15 5.47
CA PRO A 208 24.94 15.91 5.30
C PRO A 208 25.08 15.11 6.60
N ASN A 209 24.84 15.71 7.77
CA ASN A 209 24.85 15.02 9.06
C ASN A 209 23.49 14.43 9.43
N ALA A 210 22.50 14.47 8.53
CA ALA A 210 21.19 13.88 8.77
C ALA A 210 21.33 12.34 8.89
N THR A 211 20.86 11.80 10.01
CA THR A 211 20.89 10.36 10.28
C THR A 211 19.48 9.79 10.18
N ARG A 212 19.33 8.69 9.44
CA ARG A 212 18.07 7.97 9.29
C ARG A 212 17.72 7.23 10.58
N TYR A 213 16.47 7.35 11.02
CA TYR A 213 15.96 6.51 12.09
C TYR A 213 15.61 5.12 11.57
N LYS A 214 15.90 4.08 12.34
CA LYS A 214 15.42 2.71 12.04
C LYS A 214 13.98 2.51 12.51
N SER A 215 13.69 2.94 13.73
CA SER A 215 12.35 2.99 14.30
C SER A 215 12.21 4.22 15.19
N VAL A 216 10.99 4.71 15.34
CA VAL A 216 10.59 5.77 16.27
C VAL A 216 9.21 5.47 16.81
N THR A 217 8.92 5.89 18.05
CA THR A 217 7.54 5.84 18.54
C THR A 217 6.72 7.03 18.03
N PHE A 218 5.38 6.91 18.05
CA PHE A 218 4.49 8.05 17.78
C PHE A 218 4.79 9.23 18.71
N ALA A 219 5.03 8.96 20.00
CA ALA A 219 5.38 9.97 21.00
C ALA A 219 6.71 10.68 20.68
N GLU A 220 7.76 9.91 20.35
CA GLU A 220 9.06 10.48 19.97
C GLU A 220 8.98 11.33 18.71
N ALA A 221 8.21 10.90 17.71
CA ALA A 221 8.05 11.65 16.48
C ALA A 221 7.34 12.99 16.71
N ILE A 222 6.36 13.04 17.62
CA ILE A 222 5.68 14.28 18.03
C ILE A 222 6.64 15.19 18.79
N ASP A 223 7.33 14.66 19.81
CA ASP A 223 8.25 15.42 20.65
C ASP A 223 9.39 16.06 19.83
N LYS A 224 9.98 15.27 18.93
CA LYS A 224 11.05 15.71 18.03
C LYS A 224 10.55 16.47 16.79
N LYS A 225 9.22 16.68 16.65
CA LYS A 225 8.58 17.36 15.51
C LYS A 225 9.00 16.79 14.15
N LEU A 226 9.10 15.46 14.07
CA LEU A 226 9.50 14.77 12.84
C LEU A 226 8.40 14.90 11.78
N LYS A 227 8.78 15.29 10.56
CA LYS A 227 7.84 15.46 9.44
C LYS A 227 7.54 14.13 8.75
N VAL A 228 6.62 13.34 9.32
CA VAL A 228 6.22 12.04 8.76
C VAL A 228 5.06 12.18 7.76
N MET A 229 3.98 12.83 8.19
CA MET A 229 2.77 13.18 7.44
C MET A 229 2.06 14.34 8.14
N ASP A 230 0.88 14.78 7.67
CA ASP A 230 0.09 15.78 8.39
C ASP A 230 -0.36 15.28 9.78
N ALA A 231 -0.54 16.22 10.71
CA ALA A 231 -0.86 15.90 12.10
C ALA A 231 -2.15 15.09 12.24
N THR A 232 -3.18 15.39 11.44
CA THR A 232 -4.46 14.68 11.47
C THR A 232 -4.29 13.21 11.10
N ALA A 233 -3.59 12.93 10.00
CA ALA A 233 -3.29 11.56 9.57
C ALA A 233 -2.42 10.82 10.61
N PHE A 234 -1.45 11.51 11.20
CA PHE A 234 -0.53 10.94 12.16
C PHE A 234 -1.24 10.52 13.46
N THR A 235 -2.06 11.41 14.03
CA THR A 235 -2.88 11.13 15.21
C THR A 235 -3.87 10.01 14.94
N LEU A 236 -4.51 9.99 13.77
CA LEU A 236 -5.43 8.90 13.41
C LEU A 236 -4.73 7.54 13.38
N CYS A 237 -3.51 7.47 12.84
CA CYS A 237 -2.71 6.23 12.88
C CYS A 237 -2.40 5.81 14.32
N GLN A 238 -1.99 6.76 15.17
CA GLN A 238 -1.66 6.50 16.57
C GLN A 238 -2.87 5.93 17.35
N GLU A 239 -4.03 6.59 17.25
CA GLU A 239 -5.26 6.19 17.94
C GLU A 239 -5.77 4.82 17.49
N GLN A 240 -5.57 4.47 16.22
CA GLN A 240 -5.99 3.19 15.66
C GLN A 240 -4.92 2.09 15.75
N ASN A 241 -3.79 2.37 16.42
CA ASN A 241 -2.63 1.45 16.49
C ASN A 241 -2.15 0.99 15.10
N LEU A 242 -2.27 1.86 14.09
CA LEU A 242 -1.85 1.57 12.73
C LEU A 242 -0.39 2.02 12.55
N ASN A 243 0.53 1.06 12.66
CA ASN A 243 1.95 1.32 12.44
C ASN A 243 2.20 1.89 11.03
N ILE A 244 3.26 2.68 10.89
CA ILE A 244 3.65 3.31 9.63
C ILE A 244 5.05 2.86 9.26
N VAL A 245 5.29 2.49 7.99
CA VAL A 245 6.65 2.36 7.47
C VAL A 245 6.85 3.39 6.37
N VAL A 246 7.82 4.30 6.55
CA VAL A 246 8.25 5.27 5.53
C VAL A 246 9.43 4.70 4.78
N PHE A 247 9.34 4.59 3.46
CA PHE A 247 10.38 3.99 2.62
C PHE A 247 10.45 4.64 1.23
N ASP A 248 11.50 4.34 0.48
CA ASP A 248 11.68 4.79 -0.90
C ASP A 248 11.11 3.74 -1.88
N ILE A 249 10.12 4.12 -2.68
CA ILE A 249 9.48 3.23 -3.66
C ILE A 249 10.31 3.02 -4.93
N HIS A 250 11.27 3.89 -5.20
CA HIS A 250 12.13 3.80 -6.38
C HIS A 250 13.27 2.80 -6.19
N LYS A 251 13.61 2.51 -4.92
CA LYS A 251 14.59 1.49 -4.57
C LYS A 251 14.04 0.10 -4.91
N GLU A 252 14.79 -0.63 -5.73
CA GLU A 252 14.43 -1.97 -6.13
C GLU A 252 14.23 -2.88 -4.91
N ASN A 253 13.17 -3.68 -4.92
CA ASN A 253 12.80 -4.60 -3.84
C ASN A 253 12.37 -3.96 -2.51
N ALA A 254 12.40 -2.63 -2.35
CA ALA A 254 12.12 -2.01 -1.06
C ALA A 254 10.74 -2.37 -0.52
N LEU A 255 9.70 -2.35 -1.37
CA LEU A 255 8.34 -2.74 -0.95
C LEU A 255 8.28 -4.19 -0.45
N ARG A 256 8.94 -5.12 -1.15
CA ARG A 256 9.03 -6.53 -0.75
C ARG A 256 9.77 -6.68 0.57
N ASP A 257 10.89 -5.98 0.70
CA ASP A 257 11.77 -6.08 1.86
C ASP A 257 11.07 -5.55 3.12
N VAL A 258 10.31 -4.45 3.01
CA VAL A 258 9.43 -3.97 4.08
C VAL A 258 8.38 -5.02 4.44
N VAL A 259 7.69 -5.61 3.46
CA VAL A 259 6.63 -6.59 3.68
C VAL A 259 7.15 -7.88 4.32
N GLN A 260 8.40 -8.24 4.08
CA GLN A 260 9.10 -9.39 4.68
C GLN A 260 9.75 -9.06 6.03
N GLY A 261 9.67 -7.81 6.50
CA GLY A 261 10.24 -7.37 7.78
C GLY A 261 11.75 -7.24 7.79
N LYS A 262 12.37 -6.98 6.63
CA LYS A 262 13.78 -6.63 6.54
C LYS A 262 14.00 -5.18 6.98
N ASP A 263 15.27 -4.82 7.15
CA ASP A 263 15.69 -3.46 7.54
C ASP A 263 15.57 -2.48 6.37
N GLU A 264 14.34 -2.08 6.06
CA GLU A 264 14.01 -1.13 4.99
C GLU A 264 13.09 -0.04 5.54
N GLY A 265 13.37 1.22 5.19
CA GLY A 265 12.58 2.35 5.69
C GLY A 265 12.77 2.66 7.18
N THR A 266 11.83 3.44 7.73
CA THR A 266 11.69 3.72 9.16
C THR A 266 10.33 3.25 9.64
N LEU A 267 10.30 2.46 10.71
CA LEU A 267 9.08 2.04 11.38
C LEU A 267 8.63 3.07 12.42
N VAL A 268 7.39 3.55 12.32
CA VAL A 268 6.70 4.33 13.36
C VAL A 268 5.68 3.42 14.05
N HIS A 269 5.75 3.33 15.37
CA HIS A 269 4.89 2.43 16.15
C HIS A 269 4.50 3.05 17.51
N ASN A 270 3.56 2.43 18.22
CA ASN A 270 3.24 2.79 19.60
C ASN A 270 4.29 2.26 20.58
#